data_AF-A0A351Y4P8-F1
#
_entry.id   AF-A0A351Y4P8-F1
#
_cell.length_a   1.000
_cell.length_b   1.000
_cell.length_c   1.000
_cell.angle_alpha   90.00
_cell.angle_beta   90.00
_cell.angle_gamma   90.00
#
_symmetry.space_group_name_H-M   'P 1'
#
loop_
_entity.id
_entity.type
_entity.pdbx_description
1 polymer ?
#
loop_
_entity_poly.entity_id
_entity_poly.type
_entity_poly.pdbx_seq_one_letter_code
_entity_poly.pdbx_strand_id
1 'polypeptide(L)' 'MKIYVNKRPVQDKIIRKALMDAYYRQIAPSEYPLAILMIDAKPSFVDVNVHPRKLEVKFADSRKVYDAIYSNIQKAL' A
#
# COMPACT_ATOMS: atom_id res chain seq x y z
N MET A 1 10.40 2.43 1.66
CA MET A 1 9.03 2.94 1.84
C MET A 1 8.55 2.72 3.26
N LYS A 2 7.69 3.60 3.77
CA LYS A 2 6.91 3.38 5.00
C LYS A 2 5.42 3.46 4.64
N ILE A 3 4.64 2.47 5.06
CA ILE A 3 3.21 2.40 4.76
C ILE A 3 2.46 2.41 6.10
N TYR A 4 1.43 3.25 6.16
CA TYR A 4 0.53 3.35 7.30
C TYR A 4 -0.91 3.18 6.84
N VAL A 5 -1.68 2.38 7.59
CA VAL A 5 -3.13 2.25 7.39
C VAL A 5 -3.81 2.61 8.69
N ASN A 6 -4.70 3.59 8.68
CA ASN A 6 -5.36 4.12 9.87
C ASN A 6 -4.36 4.44 11.00
N LYS A 7 -3.28 5.15 10.65
CA LYS A 7 -2.17 5.55 11.53
C LYS A 7 -1.32 4.40 12.12
N ARG A 8 -1.54 3.15 11.70
CA ARG A 8 -0.73 2.00 12.13
C ARG A 8 0.30 1.64 11.05
N PRO A 9 1.56 1.38 11.40
CA PRO A 9 2.54 0.89 10.43
C PRO A 9 2.16 -0.51 9.98
N VAL A 10 2.21 -0.76 8.67
CA VAL A 10 1.87 -2.06 8.08
C VAL A 10 2.92 -2.49 7.06
N GLN A 11 3.05 -3.80 6.88
CA GLN A 11 3.85 -4.44 5.85
C GLN A 11 2.91 -5.31 5.01
N ASP A 12 2.30 -4.68 4.02
CA ASP A 12 1.38 -5.36 3.12
C ASP A 12 1.98 -5.50 1.71
N LYS A 13 1.89 -6.72 1.15
CA LYS A 13 2.47 -7.05 -0.15
C LYS A 13 1.71 -6.42 -1.32
N ILE A 14 0.39 -6.26 -1.19
CA ILE A 14 -0.45 -5.68 -2.24
C ILE A 14 -0.19 -4.18 -2.36
N ILE A 15 -0.17 -3.47 -1.23
CA ILE A 15 0.18 -2.04 -1.19
C ILE A 15 1.59 -1.83 -1.75
N ARG A 16 2.54 -2.65 -1.30
CA ARG A 16 3.94 -2.58 -1.77
C ARG A 16 4.04 -2.81 -3.28
N LYS A 17 3.32 -3.81 -3.81
CA LYS A 17 3.31 -4.10 -5.25
C LYS A 17 2.71 -2.95 -6.05
N ALA A 18 1.56 -2.41 -5.62
CA ALA A 18 0.91 -1.27 -6.29
C ALA A 18 1.84 -0.05 -6.36
N LEU A 19 2.56 0.24 -5.27
CA LEU A 19 3.53 1.32 -5.21
C LEU A 19 4.72 1.08 -6.15
N MET A 20 5.33 -0.11 -6.13
CA MET A 20 6.43 -0.43 -7.04
C MET A 20 6.02 -0.36 -8.51
N ASP A 21 4.86 -0.95 -8.85
CA ASP A 21 4.35 -0.98 -10.21
C ASP A 21 4.02 0.43 -10.71
N ALA A 22 3.51 1.31 -9.84
CA ALA A 22 3.25 2.72 -10.17
C ALA A 22 4.54 3.51 -10.42
N TYR A 23 5.66 3.16 -9.79
CA TYR A 23 6.96 3.79 -10.04
C TYR A 23 7.79 3.13 -11.14
N TYR A 24 7.39 1.95 -11.65
CA TYR A 24 8.23 1.08 -12.47
C TYR A 24 8.89 1.77 -13.69
N ARG A 25 8.22 2.75 -14.32
CA ARG A 25 8.76 3.47 -15.48
C ARG A 25 9.55 4.74 -15.13
N GLN A 26 9.58 5.13 -13.85
CA GLN A 26 10.17 6.38 -13.38
C GLN A 26 11.44 6.19 -12.54
N ILE A 27 11.73 4.96 -12.12
CA ILE A 27 12.93 4.62 -11.34
C ILE A 27 13.81 3.64 -12.11
N ALA A 28 15.11 3.66 -11.82
CA ALA A 28 16.03 2.74 -12.49
C ALA A 28 15.72 1.28 -12.08
N PRO A 29 16.06 0.30 -12.93
CA PRO A 29 15.93 -1.10 -12.59
C PRO A 29 16.65 -1.42 -11.27
N SER A 30 16.02 -2.23 -10.43
CA SER A 30 16.53 -2.62 -9.09
C SER A 30 16.56 -1.51 -8.04
N GLU A 31 16.03 -0.32 -8.33
CA GLU A 31 15.83 0.72 -7.33
C GLU A 31 14.47 0.62 -6.63
N TYR A 32 14.36 1.30 -5.50
CA TYR A 32 13.14 1.38 -4.72
C TYR A 32 12.76 2.85 -4.50
N PRO A 33 11.47 3.20 -4.66
CA PRO A 33 11.02 4.55 -4.41
C PRO A 33 11.12 4.92 -2.93
N LEU A 34 11.57 6.15 -2.68
CA LEU A 34 11.46 6.78 -1.36
C LEU A 34 10.04 7.34 -1.20
N ALA A 35 9.17 6.56 -0.54
CA ALA A 35 7.77 6.94 -0.33
C ALA A 35 7.31 6.72 1.11
N ILE A 36 6.44 7.63 1.57
CA ILE A 36 5.62 7.48 2.77
C ILE A 36 4.16 7.47 2.32
N LEU A 37 3.45 6.38 2.58
CA LEU A 37 2.05 6.21 2.20
C LEU A 37 1.17 6.23 3.45
N MET A 38 0.20 7.14 3.48
CA MET A 38 -0.81 7.24 4.53
C MET A 38 -2.15 6.87 3.92
N ILE A 39 -2.74 5.77 4.37
CA ILE A 39 -4.02 5.26 3.86
C ILE A 39 -5.05 5.36 4.98
N ASP A 40 -6.10 6.15 4.75
CA ASP A 40 -7.29 6.16 5.58
C ASP A 40 -8.35 5.27 4.94
N ALA A 41 -8.79 4.25 5.67
CA ALA A 41 -9.74 3.27 5.18
C ALA A 41 -10.77 2.92 6.25
N LYS A 42 -12.04 2.80 5.85
CA LYS A 42 -13.10 2.36 6.76
C LYS A 42 -12.78 0.94 7.28
N PRO A 43 -12.99 0.64 8.58
CA PRO A 43 -12.73 -0.69 9.15
C PRO A 43 -13.45 -1.84 8.44
N SER A 44 -14.57 -1.58 7.78
CA SER A 44 -15.30 -2.56 6.97
C SER A 44 -14.55 -3.04 5.73
N PHE A 45 -13.55 -2.29 5.26
CA PHE A 45 -12.75 -2.61 4.08
C PHE A 45 -11.37 -3.17 4.42
N VAL A 46 -10.94 -3.01 5.68
CA VAL A 46 -9.57 -3.25 6.13
C VAL A 46 -9.59 -3.75 7.57
N ASP A 47 -9.17 -5.01 7.77
CA ASP A 47 -8.88 -5.55 9.09
C ASP A 47 -7.37 -5.54 9.33
N VAL A 48 -6.94 -4.69 10.28
CA VAL A 48 -5.55 -4.52 10.70
C VAL A 48 -5.17 -5.39 11.91
N ASN A 49 -6.06 -6.23 12.42
CA ASN A 49 -5.85 -7.04 13.62
C ASN A 49 -5.56 -8.53 13.33
N VAL A 50 -5.25 -8.89 12.08
CA VAL A 50 -5.21 -10.30 11.63
C VAL A 50 -3.97 -11.11 12.05
N HIS A 51 -2.87 -10.48 12.48
CA HIS A 51 -1.66 -11.23 12.85
C HIS A 51 -1.13 -10.78 14.23
N PRO A 52 -0.62 -11.69 15.09
CA PRO A 52 0.01 -11.33 16.38
C PRO A 52 1.15 -10.31 16.30
N ARG A 53 1.85 -10.18 15.15
CA ARG A 53 2.87 -9.13 14.93
C ARG A 53 2.29 -7.81 14.42
N LYS A 54 0.98 -7.74 14.11
CA LYS A 54 0.22 -6.57 13.63
C LYS A 54 0.77 -5.91 12.35
N LEU A 55 1.56 -6.65 11.56
CA LEU A 55 2.19 -6.14 10.35
C LEU A 55 1.36 -6.39 9.09
N GLU A 56 0.52 -7.42 9.08
CA GLU A 56 -0.27 -7.79 7.91
C GLU A 56 -1.70 -7.26 8.03
N VAL A 57 -2.28 -6.91 6.88
CA VAL A 57 -3.62 -6.31 6.76
C VAL A 57 -4.46 -7.21 5.89
N LYS A 58 -5.72 -7.43 6.26
CA LYS A 58 -6.67 -8.15 5.43
C LYS A 58 -7.63 -7.16 4.79
N PHE A 59 -7.57 -7.06 3.47
CA PHE A 59 -8.50 -6.27 2.68
C PHE A 59 -9.75 -7.07 2.37
N ALA A 60 -10.90 -6.40 2.38
CA ALA A 60 -12.15 -6.99 1.87
C ALA A 60 -12.06 -7.26 0.36
N ASP A 61 -11.36 -6.40 -0.37
CA ASP A 61 -11.11 -6.52 -1.81
C ASP A 61 -9.70 -6.02 -2.15
N SER A 62 -8.75 -6.96 -2.20
CA SER A 62 -7.34 -6.69 -2.49
C SER A 62 -7.12 -6.02 -3.85
N ARG A 63 -7.95 -6.35 -4.85
CA ARG A 63 -7.78 -5.83 -6.22
C ARG A 63 -8.18 -4.36 -6.27
N LYS A 64 -9.31 -4.00 -5.66
CA LYS A 64 -9.70 -2.59 -5.53
C LYS A 64 -8.67 -1.74 -4.80
N VAL A 65 -8.05 -2.29 -3.75
CA VAL A 65 -7.00 -1.60 -3.00
C VAL A 65 -5.77 -1.37 -3.87
N TYR A 66 -5.34 -2.40 -4.62
CA TYR A 66 -4.25 -2.28 -5.59
C TYR A 66 -4.53 -1.19 -6.62
N ASP A 67 -5.68 -1.26 -7.30
CA ASP A 67 -6.06 -0.33 -8.39
C ASP A 67 -6.17 1.12 -7.88
N ALA A 68 -6.73 1.31 -6.68
CA ALA A 68 -6.83 2.62 -6.04
C ALA A 68 -5.44 3.20 -5.74
N ILE A 69 -4.53 2.42 -5.17
CA ILE A 69 -3.18 2.90 -4.84
C ILE A 69 -2.40 3.21 -6.11
N TYR A 70 -2.39 2.29 -7.07
CA TYR A 70 -1.68 2.45 -8.33
C TYR A 70 -2.13 3.71 -9.08
N SER A 71 -3.44 3.88 -9.25
CA SER A 71 -4.00 5.02 -10.00
C SER A 71 -3.80 6.36 -9.31
N ASN A 72 -3.85 6.42 -7.97
CA ASN A 72 -3.59 7.67 -7.24
C ASN A 72 -2.11 8.07 -7.27
N ILE A 73 -1.19 7.11 -7.18
CA ILE A 73 0.25 7.40 -7.33
C ILE A 73 0.54 7.88 -8.74
N GLN A 74 0.02 7.20 -9.77
CA GLN A 74 0.18 7.61 -11.18
C GLN A 74 -0.38 9.00 -11.49
N LYS A 75 -1.40 9.47 -10.76
CA LYS A 75 -1.92 10.83 -10.90
C LYS A 75 -1.07 11.89 -10.20
N ALA A 76 -0.30 11.50 -9.19
CA ALA A 76 0.52 12.41 -8.40
C ALA A 76 1.93 12.60 -8.97
N LEU A 77 2.36 11.69 -9.84
CA LEU A 77 3.62 11.72 -10.58
C LEU A 77 3.42 12.34 -11.96
#